data_AF-A0A2S8BCA2-F1
#
_entry.id   AF-A0A2S8BCA2-F1
#
_cell.length_a   1.000
_cell.length_b   1.000
_cell.length_c   1.000
_cell.angle_alpha   90.00
_cell.angle_beta   90.00
_cell.angle_gamma   90.00
#
_symmetry.space_group_name_H-M   'P 1'
#
loop_
_entity.id
_entity.type
_entity.pdbx_description
1 polymer ?
#
loop_
_entity_poly.entity_id
_entity_poly.type
_entity_poly.pdbx_seq_one_letter_code
_entity_poly.pdbx_strand_id
1 'polypeptide(L)'
;MSPVALAGADLTLSVLQMRRNLTELMDCARADASPDAALMLRARRDQVLSFERAMNAVRLFIGQSDDDGRAERVWRDVQTARMHVANDVDRVLAVVGEFAFGLPVDEFIL
;
A
#
# COMPACT_ATOMS: atom_id res chain seq x y z
N MET A 1 -13.29 -9.26 18.32
CA MET A 1 -13.38 -8.17 17.31
C MET A 1 -13.95 -8.76 16.04
N SER A 2 -14.88 -8.09 15.35
CA SER A 2 -15.45 -8.63 14.11
C SER A 2 -14.46 -8.49 12.93
N PRO A 3 -14.57 -9.32 11.88
CA PRO A 3 -13.77 -9.15 10.65
C PRO A 3 -13.87 -7.75 10.04
N VAL A 4 -15.07 -7.16 10.08
CA VAL A 4 -15.32 -5.80 9.59
C VAL A 4 -14.58 -4.75 10.43
N ALA A 5 -14.55 -4.92 11.76
CA ALA A 5 -13.82 -4.02 12.64
C ALA A 5 -12.29 -4.09 12.40
N LEU A 6 -11.77 -5.29 12.14
CA LEU A 6 -10.37 -5.50 11.75
C LEU A 6 -10.05 -4.81 10.42
N ALA A 7 -10.88 -5.02 9.38
CA ALA A 7 -10.71 -4.37 8.09
C ALA A 7 -10.74 -2.83 8.20
N GLY A 8 -11.64 -2.28 9.03
CA GLY A 8 -11.68 -0.85 9.32
C GLY A 8 -10.41 -0.32 10.01
N ALA A 9 -9.84 -1.08 10.95
CA ALA A 9 -8.58 -0.75 11.59
C ALA A 9 -7.41 -0.79 10.60
N ASP A 10 -7.36 -1.80 9.72
CA ASP A 10 -6.33 -1.93 8.68
C ASP A 10 -6.36 -0.75 7.70
N LEU A 11 -7.55 -0.34 7.24
CA LEU A 11 -7.71 0.83 6.38
C LEU A 11 -7.28 2.12 7.08
N THR A 12 -7.61 2.27 8.37
CA THR A 12 -7.21 3.42 9.18
C THR A 12 -5.69 3.49 9.30
N LEU A 13 -5.04 2.36 9.60
CA LEU A 13 -3.58 2.25 9.66
C LEU A 13 -2.94 2.63 8.31
N SER A 14 -3.47 2.12 7.20
CA SER A 14 -3.00 2.44 5.85
C SER A 14 -3.04 3.94 5.57
N VAL A 15 -4.14 4.63 5.91
CA VAL A 15 -4.25 6.08 5.76
C VAL A 15 -3.20 6.82 6.60
N LEU A 16 -3.00 6.41 7.86
CA LEU A 16 -2.01 7.04 8.73
C LEU A 16 -0.58 6.86 8.21
N GLN A 17 -0.23 5.66 7.75
CA GLN A 17 1.08 5.37 7.18
C GLN A 17 1.33 6.17 5.89
N MET A 18 0.35 6.18 4.96
CA MET A 18 0.45 6.96 3.72
C MET A 18 0.59 8.45 4.00
N ARG A 19 -0.20 9.01 4.92
CA ARG A 19 -0.11 10.44 5.28
C ARG A 19 1.24 10.79 5.87
N ARG A 20 1.76 9.97 6.78
CA ARG A 20 3.10 10.14 7.34
C ARG A 20 4.16 10.15 6.24
N ASN A 21 4.16 9.13 5.37
CA ASN A 21 5.16 8.99 4.32
C ASN A 21 5.11 10.15 3.32
N LEU A 22 3.91 10.53 2.87
CA LEU A 22 3.76 11.69 1.99
C LEU A 22 4.19 13.00 2.66
N THR A 23 3.95 13.17 3.96
CA THR A 23 4.40 14.36 4.69
C THR A 23 5.92 14.44 4.69
N GLU A 24 6.61 13.37 5.10
CA GLU A 24 8.07 13.33 5.15
C GLU A 24 8.70 13.50 3.74
N LEU A 25 8.13 12.88 2.69
CA LEU A 25 8.57 13.09 1.31
C LEU A 25 8.37 14.54 0.84
N MET A 26 7.24 15.16 1.19
CA MET A 26 6.97 16.55 0.86
C MET A 26 7.87 17.52 1.63
N ASP A 27 8.30 17.17 2.84
CA ASP A 27 9.25 17.97 3.61
C ASP A 27 10.63 17.97 2.96
N CYS A 28 11.10 16.82 2.44
CA CYS A 28 12.29 16.76 1.59
C CYS A 28 12.16 17.68 0.37
N ALA A 29 11.04 17.58 -0.36
CA ALA A 29 10.81 18.41 -1.55
C ALA A 29 10.77 19.92 -1.23
N ARG A 30 10.16 20.32 -0.11
CA ARG A 30 10.13 21.72 0.34
C ARG A 30 11.50 22.25 0.74
N ALA A 31 12.38 21.38 1.23
CA ALA A 31 13.74 21.70 1.61
C ALA A 31 14.73 21.62 0.44
N ASP A 32 14.26 21.33 -0.79
CA ASP A 32 15.10 21.05 -1.96
C ASP A 32 16.12 19.92 -1.70
N ALA A 33 15.68 18.90 -0.94
CA ALA A 33 16.49 17.76 -0.54
C ALA A 33 15.93 16.46 -1.15
N SER A 34 16.83 15.53 -1.46
CA SER A 34 16.46 14.17 -1.85
C SER A 34 16.10 13.33 -0.60
N PRO A 35 15.02 12.53 -0.64
CA PRO A 35 14.73 11.58 0.43
C PRO A 35 15.81 10.49 0.48
N ASP A 36 16.11 10.01 1.69
CA ASP A 36 17.02 8.87 1.83
C ASP A 36 16.35 7.55 1.43
N ALA A 37 17.19 6.53 1.20
CA ALA A 37 16.71 5.21 0.78
C ALA A 37 15.74 4.57 1.78
N ALA A 38 15.92 4.84 3.08
CA ALA A 38 15.07 4.29 4.13
C ALA A 38 13.64 4.88 4.06
N LEU A 39 13.51 6.19 3.85
CA LEU A 39 12.25 6.87 3.64
C LEU A 39 11.57 6.38 2.36
N MET A 40 12.31 6.30 1.26
CA MET A 40 11.79 5.81 -0.03
C MET A 40 11.24 4.39 0.09
N LEU A 41 12.02 3.46 0.64
CA LEU A 41 11.60 2.06 0.82
C LEU A 41 10.42 1.92 1.77
N ARG A 42 10.41 2.69 2.87
CA ARG A 42 9.27 2.69 3.80
C ARG A 42 8.00 3.18 3.12
N ALA A 43 8.10 4.23 2.30
CA ALA A 43 6.98 4.77 1.54
C ALA A 43 6.44 3.75 0.52
N ARG A 44 7.32 3.11 -0.26
CA ARG A 44 6.93 2.05 -1.21
C ARG A 44 6.31 0.85 -0.52
N ARG A 45 6.91 0.36 0.57
CA ARG A 45 6.37 -0.74 1.39
C ARG A 45 4.96 -0.44 1.89
N ASP A 46 4.78 0.71 2.53
CA ASP A 46 3.50 1.05 3.12
C ASP A 46 2.43 1.31 2.04
N GLN A 47 2.82 1.79 0.85
CA GLN A 47 1.91 1.94 -0.30
C GLN A 47 1.38 0.59 -0.78
N VAL A 48 2.24 -0.41 -1.01
CA VAL A 48 1.78 -1.73 -1.48
C VAL A 48 1.01 -2.49 -0.41
N LEU A 49 1.41 -2.39 0.86
CA LEU A 49 0.67 -3.00 1.98
C LEU A 49 -0.69 -2.32 2.20
N SER A 50 -0.78 -1.02 1.94
CA SER A 50 -2.05 -0.30 1.95
C SER A 50 -3.00 -0.84 0.87
N PHE A 51 -2.49 -1.10 -0.33
CA PHE A 51 -3.27 -1.70 -1.41
C PHE A 51 -3.78 -3.10 -1.05
N GLU A 52 -2.93 -3.97 -0.51
CA GLU A 52 -3.32 -5.32 -0.07
C GLU A 52 -4.40 -5.30 1.01
N ARG A 53 -4.26 -4.45 2.03
CA ARG A 53 -5.27 -4.27 3.07
C ARG A 53 -6.60 -3.78 2.49
N ALA A 54 -6.56 -2.83 1.56
CA ALA A 54 -7.75 -2.32 0.90
C ALA A 54 -8.44 -3.41 0.06
N MET A 55 -7.67 -4.20 -0.70
CA MET A 55 -8.20 -5.33 -1.47
C MET A 55 -8.85 -6.38 -0.56
N ASN A 56 -8.24 -6.70 0.57
CA ASN A 56 -8.78 -7.66 1.55
C ASN A 56 -10.07 -7.14 2.20
N ALA A 57 -10.13 -5.84 2.53
CA ALA A 57 -11.34 -5.21 3.03
C ALA A 57 -12.48 -5.29 2.00
N VAL A 58 -12.21 -4.92 0.74
CA VAL A 58 -13.22 -4.97 -0.34
C VAL A 58 -13.72 -6.40 -0.54
N ARG A 59 -12.82 -7.39 -0.57
CA ARG A 59 -13.18 -8.82 -0.70
C ARG A 59 -14.09 -9.29 0.44
N LEU A 60 -13.79 -8.87 1.67
CA LEU A 60 -14.63 -9.18 2.84
C LEU A 60 -16.05 -8.60 2.68
N PHE A 61 -16.16 -7.35 2.24
CA PHE A 61 -17.45 -6.68 2.07
C PHE A 61 -18.30 -7.30 0.96
N ILE A 62 -17.71 -7.66 -0.19
CA ILE A 62 -18.44 -8.32 -1.29
C ILE A 62 -19.02 -9.67 -0.85
N GLY A 63 -18.29 -10.43 -0.02
CA GLY A 63 -18.78 -11.70 0.51
C GLY A 63 -19.96 -11.57 1.48
N GLN A 64 -20.29 -10.35 1.91
CA GLN A 64 -21.37 -10.06 2.87
C GLN A 64 -22.46 -9.14 2.30
N SER A 65 -22.25 -8.52 1.13
CA SER A 65 -23.23 -7.63 0.51
C SER A 65 -24.28 -8.42 -0.24
N ASP A 66 -25.55 -8.06 -0.08
CA ASP A 66 -26.57 -8.40 -1.06
C ASP A 66 -26.19 -7.76 -2.41
N ASP A 67 -26.41 -8.49 -3.49
CA ASP A 67 -25.94 -8.16 -4.85
C ASP A 67 -26.44 -6.80 -5.35
N ASP A 68 -25.69 -5.77 -4.97
CA ASP A 68 -25.77 -4.40 -5.38
C ASP A 68 -24.62 -4.22 -6.38
N GLY A 69 -24.94 -3.98 -7.66
CA GLY A 69 -23.95 -3.84 -8.72
C GLY A 69 -22.85 -2.79 -8.48
N ARG A 70 -22.95 -1.94 -7.44
CA ARG A 70 -21.84 -1.10 -6.97
C ARG A 70 -20.73 -1.92 -6.32
N ALA A 71 -21.06 -2.92 -5.50
CA ALA A 71 -20.07 -3.80 -4.87
C ALA A 71 -19.27 -4.58 -5.92
N GLU A 72 -19.96 -5.13 -6.92
CA GLU A 72 -19.33 -5.79 -8.07
C GLU A 72 -18.45 -4.85 -8.89
N ARG A 73 -18.89 -3.60 -9.07
CA ARG A 73 -18.09 -2.58 -9.76
C ARG A 73 -16.81 -2.29 -8.99
N VAL A 74 -16.90 -2.01 -7.68
CA VAL A 74 -15.73 -1.76 -6.83
C VAL A 74 -14.77 -2.94 -6.86
N TRP A 75 -15.29 -4.17 -6.87
CA TRP A 75 -14.47 -5.37 -7.02
C TRP A 75 -13.64 -5.35 -8.30
N ARG A 76 -14.29 -5.13 -9.44
CA ARG A 76 -13.64 -5.11 -10.76
C ARG A 76 -12.60 -3.98 -10.85
N ASP A 77 -12.90 -2.83 -10.28
CA ASP A 77 -11.98 -1.67 -10.27
C ASP A 77 -10.71 -2.01 -9.47
N VAL A 78 -10.84 -2.61 -8.28
CA VAL A 78 -9.70 -3.04 -7.45
C VAL A 78 -8.88 -4.13 -8.15
N GLN A 79 -9.54 -5.11 -8.76
CA GLN A 79 -8.88 -6.18 -9.51
C GLN A 79 -8.09 -5.63 -10.70
N THR A 80 -8.61 -4.61 -11.38
CA THR A 80 -7.90 -3.91 -12.45
C THR A 80 -6.68 -3.16 -11.91
N ALA A 81 -6.84 -2.44 -10.80
CA ALA A 81 -5.73 -1.72 -10.16
C ALA A 81 -4.61 -2.64 -9.69
N ARG A 82 -4.93 -3.88 -9.26
CA ARG A 82 -3.95 -4.90 -8.85
C ARG A 82 -2.97 -5.26 -9.96
N MET A 83 -3.37 -5.16 -11.23
CA MET A 83 -2.54 -5.52 -12.38
C MET A 83 -1.40 -4.51 -12.64
N HIS A 84 -1.41 -3.35 -11.98
CA HIS A 84 -0.37 -2.36 -12.14
C HIS A 84 0.92 -2.79 -11.41
N VAL A 85 2.07 -2.72 -12.09
CA VAL A 85 3.38 -3.14 -11.53
C VAL A 85 3.72 -2.46 -10.20
N ALA A 86 3.28 -1.21 -10.00
CA ALA A 86 3.48 -0.50 -8.74
C ALA A 86 2.80 -1.17 -7.53
N ASN A 87 1.84 -2.08 -7.75
CA ASN A 87 1.12 -2.85 -6.74
C ASN A 87 1.63 -4.30 -6.62
N ASP A 88 2.78 -4.65 -7.22
CA ASP A 88 3.44 -5.94 -7.03
C ASP A 88 4.10 -5.98 -5.63
N VAL A 89 3.36 -6.54 -4.67
CA VAL A 89 3.75 -6.58 -3.26
C VAL A 89 4.97 -7.46 -3.04
N ASP A 90 5.02 -8.62 -3.69
CA ASP A 90 6.11 -9.57 -3.52
C ASP A 90 7.42 -8.96 -3.99
N ARG A 91 7.40 -8.30 -5.16
CA ARG A 91 8.56 -7.58 -5.68
C ARG A 91 9.03 -6.47 -4.74
N VAL A 92 8.11 -5.64 -4.23
CA VAL A 92 8.49 -4.54 -3.34
C VAL A 92 9.00 -5.05 -1.99
N LEU A 93 8.38 -6.08 -1.41
CA LEU A 93 8.82 -6.64 -0.13
C LEU A 93 10.16 -7.37 -0.24
N ALA A 94 10.48 -7.98 -1.38
CA ALA A 94 11.81 -8.55 -1.64
C ALA A 94 12.91 -7.46 -1.56
N VAL A 95 12.71 -6.35 -2.27
CA VAL A 95 13.61 -5.19 -2.28
C VAL A 95 13.78 -4.57 -0.89
N VAL A 96 12.69 -4.44 -0.14
CA VAL A 96 12.72 -3.98 1.26
C VAL A 96 13.52 -4.94 2.14
N GLY A 97 13.38 -6.24 1.93
CA GLY A 97 14.16 -7.27 2.61
C GLY A 97 15.65 -7.17 2.30
N GLU A 98 16.01 -7.09 1.03
CA GLU A 98 17.39 -6.93 0.57
C GLU A 98 18.07 -5.72 1.23
N PHE A 99 17.40 -4.56 1.23
CA PHE A 99 17.90 -3.36 1.90
C PHE A 99 18.11 -3.57 3.40
N ALA A 100 17.16 -4.22 4.08
CA ALA A 100 17.25 -4.46 5.52
C ALA A 100 18.45 -5.36 5.90
N PHE A 101 18.92 -6.20 4.98
CA PHE A 101 20.12 -7.03 5.15
C PHE A 101 21.41 -6.38 4.60
N GLY A 102 21.35 -5.12 4.13
CA GLY A 102 22.50 -4.41 3.57
C GLY A 102 22.94 -4.93 2.20
N LEU A 103 22.06 -5.60 1.46
CA LEU A 103 22.30 -6.03 0.09
C LEU A 103 22.11 -4.84 -0.87
N PRO A 104 22.81 -4.82 -2.02
CA PRO A 104 22.59 -3.81 -3.05
C PRO A 104 21.17 -3.91 -3.59
N VAL A 105 20.53 -2.76 -3.80
CA VAL A 105 19.12 -2.64 -4.18
C VAL A 105 19.01 -1.87 -5.49
N ASP A 106 18.13 -2.32 -6.38
CA ASP A 106 17.85 -1.62 -7.64
C ASP A 106 17.04 -0.34 -7.39
N GLU A 107 17.59 0.82 -7.76
CA GLU A 107 16.94 2.13 -7.62
C GLU A 107 15.65 2.26 -8.46
N PHE A 108 15.47 1.45 -9.52
CA PHE A 108 14.27 1.52 -10.37
C PHE A 108 12.99 0.97 -9.71
N ILE A 109 13.08 0.39 -8.51
CA ILE A 109 11.92 -0.13 -7.75
C ILE A 109 11.43 0.88 -6.70
N LEU A 110 12.20 1.97 -6.49
CA LEU A 110 11.93 3.04 -5.54
C LEU A 110 11.00 4.13 -6.06
#